data_AF-A0A971EPL4-F1
#
_entry.id   AF-A0A971EPL4-F1
#
_cell.length_a   1.000
_cell.length_b   1.000
_cell.length_c   1.000
_cell.angle_alpha   90.00
_cell.angle_beta   90.00
_cell.angle_gamma   90.00
#
_symmetry.space_group_name_H-M   'P 1'
#
loop_
_entity.id
_entity.type
_entity.pdbx_description
1 polymer ?
#
loop_
_entity_poly.entity_id
_entity_poly.type
_entity_poly.pdbx_seq_one_letter_code
_entity_poly.pdbx_strand_id
1 'polypeptide(L)'
;MTTKKWNNHFSGNEQTINNKNSNNVKEDKHISFFQENVLDLKNEKYDEFCNSALEYAECLKEGNVTTSMIRKIYSRVLNANTVMEIKHLRPHFAYTAGRYEKNFVLKKFMNLLDFLAKNMEENNEQHLVNFKQFMEAIVAYRKYVGKDN
;
A
#
# COMPACT_ATOMS: atom_id res chain seq x y z
N MET A 1 2.43 -46.62 40.33
CA MET A 1 2.84 -45.23 40.09
C MET A 1 3.37 -45.15 38.66
N THR A 2 2.57 -44.65 37.72
CA THR A 2 2.95 -44.59 36.30
C THR A 2 2.76 -43.16 35.83
N THR A 3 3.86 -42.45 35.59
CA THR A 3 3.89 -41.05 35.19
C THR A 3 3.55 -40.92 33.70
N LYS A 4 2.44 -40.24 33.40
CA LYS A 4 2.11 -39.81 32.03
C LYS A 4 3.04 -38.67 31.62
N LYS A 5 3.93 -38.91 30.65
CA LYS A 5 4.64 -37.85 29.93
C LYS A 5 3.67 -37.18 28.95
N TRP A 6 3.42 -35.89 29.16
CA TRP A 6 2.79 -35.01 28.19
C TRP A 6 3.87 -34.46 27.25
N ASN A 7 3.84 -34.84 25.98
CA ASN A 7 4.62 -34.19 24.93
C ASN A 7 3.70 -33.19 24.21
N ASN A 8 3.86 -31.89 24.50
CA ASN A 8 3.25 -30.82 23.72
C ASN A 8 4.12 -30.55 22.48
N HIS A 9 3.57 -30.82 21.29
CA HIS A 9 4.13 -30.42 20.00
C HIS A 9 3.82 -28.92 19.77
N PHE A 10 4.78 -28.05 20.07
CA PHE A 10 4.77 -26.63 19.66
C PHE A 10 5.62 -26.47 18.39
N SER A 11 5.05 -26.67 17.20
CA SER A 11 5.75 -26.39 15.92
C SER A 11 5.07 -25.35 15.03
N GLY A 12 3.98 -24.71 15.49
CA GLY A 12 3.16 -23.79 14.69
C GLY A 12 3.57 -22.30 14.70
N ASN A 13 4.57 -21.90 15.50
CA ASN A 13 4.87 -20.49 15.75
C ASN A 13 6.07 -19.91 14.97
N GLU A 14 7.10 -20.71 14.65
CA GLU A 14 8.30 -20.16 14.00
C GLU A 14 8.10 -19.81 12.52
N GLN A 15 7.37 -20.65 11.76
CA GLN A 15 7.11 -20.40 10.34
C GLN A 15 6.22 -19.16 10.11
N THR A 16 5.26 -18.90 11.01
CA THR A 16 4.34 -17.76 10.90
C THR A 16 5.00 -16.43 11.27
N ILE A 17 5.93 -16.43 12.22
CA ILE A 17 6.73 -15.25 12.60
C ILE A 17 7.72 -14.89 11.50
N ASN A 18 8.44 -15.87 10.95
CA ASN A 18 9.41 -15.65 9.87
C ASN A 18 8.73 -15.09 8.60
N ASN A 19 7.55 -15.60 8.26
CA ASN A 19 6.80 -15.12 7.09
C ASN A 19 6.29 -13.68 7.27
N LYS A 20 5.79 -13.32 8.47
CA LYS A 20 5.37 -11.94 8.77
C LYS A 20 6.53 -10.94 8.72
N ASN A 21 7.70 -11.31 9.23
CA ASN A 21 8.88 -10.44 9.17
C ASN A 21 9.37 -10.25 7.73
N SER A 22 9.38 -11.32 6.92
CA SER A 22 9.74 -11.25 5.51
C SER A 22 8.80 -10.32 4.72
N ASN A 23 7.49 -10.41 4.96
CA ASN A 23 6.51 -9.60 4.24
C ASN A 23 6.55 -8.12 4.64
N ASN A 24 6.83 -7.81 5.91
CA ASN A 24 7.07 -6.42 6.34
C ASN A 24 8.29 -5.81 5.65
N VAL A 25 9.40 -6.54 5.55
CA VAL A 25 10.62 -6.06 4.87
C VAL A 25 10.36 -5.82 3.38
N LYS A 26 9.60 -6.71 2.74
CA LYS A 26 9.21 -6.56 1.33
C LYS A 26 8.30 -5.35 1.13
N GLU A 27 7.28 -5.19 1.98
CA GLU A 27 6.38 -4.04 1.97
C GLU A 27 7.15 -2.72 2.09
N ASP A 28 8.05 -2.63 3.08
CA ASP A 28 8.83 -1.42 3.35
C ASP A 28 9.76 -1.07 2.19
N LYS A 29 10.35 -2.06 1.51
CA LYS A 29 11.15 -1.85 0.29
C LYS A 29 10.34 -1.15 -0.81
N HIS A 30 9.12 -1.61 -1.07
CA HIS A 30 8.27 -1.00 -2.10
C HIS A 30 7.81 0.40 -1.70
N ILE A 31 7.48 0.61 -0.42
CA ILE A 31 7.15 1.95 0.10
C ILE A 31 8.29 2.93 -0.17
N SER A 32 9.53 2.58 0.17
CA SER A 32 10.69 3.44 -0.09
C SER A 32 10.86 3.72 -1.59
N PHE A 33 10.74 2.68 -2.43
CA PHE A 33 10.78 2.85 -3.88
C PHE A 33 9.73 3.85 -4.37
N PHE A 34 8.48 3.76 -3.90
CA PHE A 34 7.43 4.67 -4.31
C PHE A 34 7.65 6.10 -3.82
N GLN A 35 8.14 6.26 -2.58
CA GLN A 35 8.48 7.58 -2.03
C GLN A 35 9.51 8.31 -2.89
N GLU A 36 10.49 7.58 -3.42
CA GLU A 36 11.57 8.13 -4.24
C GLU A 36 11.19 8.34 -5.71
N ASN A 37 10.26 7.55 -6.26
CA ASN A 37 10.09 7.46 -7.71
C ASN A 37 8.69 7.86 -8.23
N VAL A 38 7.65 7.89 -7.39
CA VAL A 38 6.29 8.16 -7.90
C VAL A 38 6.14 9.59 -8.41
N LEU A 39 6.64 10.60 -7.70
CA LEU A 39 6.46 11.99 -8.14
C LEU A 39 7.27 12.28 -9.42
N ASP A 40 8.43 11.66 -9.57
CA ASP A 40 9.34 11.81 -10.72
C ASP A 40 9.32 10.59 -11.66
N LEU A 41 8.16 9.94 -11.84
CA LEU A 41 8.04 8.74 -12.67
C LEU A 41 8.42 9.06 -14.13
N LYS A 42 9.45 8.37 -14.63
CA LYS A 42 9.97 8.48 -16.00
C LYS A 42 9.84 7.14 -16.71
N ASN A 43 9.80 7.18 -18.06
CA ASN A 43 9.66 6.00 -18.91
C ASN A 43 10.70 4.91 -18.58
N GLU A 44 11.94 5.29 -18.30
CA GLU A 44 13.04 4.35 -18.00
C GLU A 44 12.80 3.51 -16.73
N LYS A 45 12.00 4.02 -15.79
CA LYS A 45 11.66 3.32 -14.53
C LYS A 45 10.24 2.73 -14.56
N TYR A 46 9.54 2.81 -15.69
CA TYR A 46 8.13 2.46 -15.74
C TYR A 46 7.89 0.95 -15.54
N ASP A 47 8.74 0.11 -16.11
CA ASP A 47 8.65 -1.35 -15.90
C ASP A 47 8.96 -1.74 -14.44
N GLU A 48 9.97 -1.11 -13.82
CA GLU A 48 10.28 -1.30 -12.40
C GLU A 48 9.14 -0.83 -11.49
N PHE A 49 8.51 0.28 -11.86
CA PHE A 49 7.32 0.79 -11.19
C PHE A 49 6.15 -0.20 -11.30
N CYS A 50 5.87 -0.74 -12.48
CA CYS A 50 4.82 -1.74 -12.70
C CYS A 50 5.07 -3.01 -11.87
N ASN A 51 6.31 -3.52 -11.88
CA ASN A 51 6.70 -4.68 -11.08
C ASN A 51 6.54 -4.41 -9.58
N SER A 52 7.00 -3.25 -9.11
CA SER A 52 6.86 -2.86 -7.70
C SER A 52 5.39 -2.69 -7.31
N ALA A 53 4.56 -2.10 -8.17
CA ALA A 53 3.13 -1.93 -7.93
C ALA A 53 2.40 -3.28 -7.85
N LEU A 54 2.73 -4.23 -8.73
CA LEU A 54 2.19 -5.59 -8.69
C LEU A 54 2.60 -6.32 -7.40
N GLU A 55 3.89 -6.30 -7.06
CA GLU A 55 4.38 -6.95 -5.85
C GLU A 55 3.78 -6.33 -4.57
N TYR A 56 3.66 -5.01 -4.53
CA TYR A 56 3.01 -4.31 -3.42
C TYR A 56 1.51 -4.62 -3.34
N ALA A 57 0.83 -4.82 -4.47
CA ALA A 57 -0.56 -5.24 -4.50
C ALA A 57 -0.79 -6.62 -3.85
N GLU A 58 0.17 -7.55 -3.98
CA GLU A 58 0.14 -8.81 -3.22
C GLU A 58 0.33 -8.55 -1.72
N CYS A 59 1.24 -7.66 -1.30
CA CYS A 59 1.36 -7.26 0.11
C CYS A 59 0.05 -6.67 0.67
N LEU A 60 -0.63 -5.83 -0.11
CA LEU A 60 -1.94 -5.28 0.24
C LEU A 60 -2.99 -6.40 0.43
N LYS A 61 -3.02 -7.39 -0.46
CA LYS A 61 -3.92 -8.55 -0.37
C LYS A 61 -3.63 -9.40 0.86
N GLU A 62 -2.37 -9.73 1.12
CA GLU A 62 -1.94 -10.46 2.32
C GLU A 62 -2.29 -9.70 3.61
N GLY A 63 -2.20 -8.36 3.57
CA GLY A 63 -2.64 -7.45 4.61
C GLY A 63 -4.17 -7.32 4.73
N ASN A 64 -4.96 -8.11 4.01
CA ASN A 64 -6.42 -8.04 3.96
C ASN A 64 -6.95 -6.64 3.59
N VAL A 65 -6.18 -5.88 2.81
CA VAL A 65 -6.64 -4.62 2.22
C VAL A 65 -7.41 -4.95 0.97
N THR A 66 -8.72 -4.70 0.94
CA THR A 66 -9.55 -5.01 -0.24
C THR A 66 -9.58 -3.84 -1.22
N THR A 67 -9.95 -4.13 -2.47
CA THR A 67 -10.16 -3.09 -3.48
C THR A 67 -11.19 -2.04 -3.02
N SER A 68 -12.24 -2.45 -2.31
CA SER A 68 -13.29 -1.53 -1.82
C SER A 68 -12.79 -0.57 -0.75
N MET A 69 -11.81 -0.97 0.08
CA MET A 69 -11.17 -0.10 1.07
C MET A 69 -10.38 1.03 0.39
N ILE A 70 -9.78 0.77 -0.77
CA ILE A 70 -8.97 1.74 -1.53
C ILE A 70 -9.85 2.61 -2.44
N ARG A 71 -10.89 2.04 -3.05
CA ARG A 71 -11.70 2.65 -4.11
C ARG A 71 -12.22 4.05 -3.75
N LYS A 72 -12.66 4.27 -2.52
CA LYS A 72 -13.18 5.59 -2.08
C LYS A 72 -12.12 6.68 -2.18
N ILE A 73 -10.87 6.38 -1.83
CA ILE A 73 -9.75 7.30 -1.96
C ILE A 73 -9.37 7.47 -3.43
N TYR A 74 -9.28 6.37 -4.18
CA TYR A 74 -9.01 6.39 -5.61
C TYR A 74 -9.97 7.31 -6.40
N SER A 75 -11.28 7.21 -6.17
CA SER A 75 -12.25 8.07 -6.84
C SER A 75 -12.04 9.55 -6.55
N ARG A 76 -11.61 9.90 -5.32
CA ARG A 76 -11.29 11.29 -4.96
C ARG A 76 -10.02 11.78 -5.66
N VAL A 77 -9.01 10.92 -5.75
CA VAL A 77 -7.76 11.22 -6.45
C VAL A 77 -8.00 11.45 -7.94
N LEU A 78 -8.77 10.59 -8.60
CA LEU A 78 -9.09 10.75 -10.02
C LEU A 78 -9.79 12.07 -10.32
N ASN A 79 -10.72 12.47 -9.45
CA ASN A 79 -11.51 13.69 -9.60
C ASN A 79 -10.75 14.98 -9.23
N ALA A 80 -9.55 14.88 -8.64
CA ALA A 80 -8.75 16.05 -8.31
C ALA A 80 -8.13 16.64 -9.57
N ASN A 81 -8.29 17.95 -9.80
CA ASN A 81 -7.78 18.65 -10.98
C ASN A 81 -6.47 19.40 -10.71
N THR A 82 -6.12 19.57 -9.44
CA THR A 82 -4.92 20.30 -9.03
C THR A 82 -4.14 19.54 -7.95
N VAL A 83 -2.85 19.85 -7.83
CA VAL A 83 -2.02 19.35 -6.72
C VAL A 83 -2.61 19.77 -5.38
N MET A 84 -3.15 20.98 -5.28
CA MET A 84 -3.77 21.48 -4.05
C MET A 84 -4.98 20.63 -3.62
N GLU A 85 -5.80 20.18 -4.58
CA GLU A 85 -6.91 19.27 -4.30
C GLU A 85 -6.42 17.91 -3.77
N ILE A 86 -5.30 17.39 -4.28
CA ILE A 86 -4.65 16.20 -3.70
C ILE A 86 -4.17 16.46 -2.27
N LYS A 87 -3.55 17.62 -2.01
CA LYS A 87 -3.12 18.01 -0.65
C LYS A 87 -4.30 18.10 0.32
N HIS A 88 -5.47 18.53 -0.13
CA HIS A 88 -6.70 18.52 0.67
C HIS A 88 -7.21 17.10 1.01
N LEU A 89 -6.73 16.06 0.34
CA LEU A 89 -7.08 14.66 0.67
C LEU A 89 -6.30 14.10 1.87
N ARG A 90 -5.26 14.79 2.35
CA ARG A 90 -4.43 14.33 3.48
C ARG A 90 -5.25 13.97 4.74
N PRO A 91 -6.23 14.77 5.21
CA PRO A 91 -7.11 14.38 6.31
C PRO A 91 -7.95 13.13 6.00
N HIS A 92 -8.32 12.90 4.73
CA HIS A 92 -9.05 11.70 4.32
C HIS A 92 -8.18 10.43 4.37
N PHE A 93 -6.88 10.55 4.06
CA PHE A 93 -5.93 9.45 4.23
C PHE A 93 -5.80 9.08 5.72
N ALA A 94 -5.60 10.08 6.57
CA ALA A 94 -5.51 9.89 8.02
C ALA A 94 -6.79 9.27 8.61
N TYR A 95 -7.97 9.75 8.20
CA TYR A 95 -9.24 9.17 8.61
C TYR A 95 -9.37 7.70 8.20
N THR A 96 -8.99 7.37 6.95
CA THR A 96 -9.06 5.99 6.44
C THR A 96 -8.11 5.08 7.23
N ALA A 97 -6.89 5.54 7.51
CA ALA A 97 -5.94 4.82 8.35
C ALA A 97 -6.46 4.58 9.77
N GLY A 98 -7.07 5.59 10.39
CA GLY A 98 -7.62 5.50 11.75
C GLY A 98 -8.87 4.62 11.85
N ARG A 99 -9.72 4.61 10.81
CA ARG A 99 -10.93 3.78 10.77
C ARG A 99 -10.63 2.28 10.81
N TYR A 100 -9.49 1.86 10.26
CA TYR A 100 -9.05 0.47 10.23
C TYR A 100 -7.80 0.28 11.08
N GLU A 101 -7.86 0.68 12.35
CA GLU A 101 -6.72 0.76 13.27
C GLU A 101 -5.86 -0.53 13.36
N LYS A 102 -6.47 -1.71 13.16
CA LYS A 102 -5.80 -3.01 13.21
C LYS A 102 -5.17 -3.45 11.88
N ASN A 103 -5.41 -2.73 10.80
CA ASN A 103 -4.84 -3.00 9.48
C ASN A 103 -3.59 -2.14 9.25
N PHE A 104 -2.44 -2.65 9.71
CA PHE A 104 -1.16 -1.94 9.62
C PHE A 104 -0.71 -1.70 8.18
N VAL A 105 -1.00 -2.63 7.27
CA VAL A 105 -0.66 -2.52 5.84
C VAL A 105 -1.46 -1.38 5.18
N LEU A 106 -2.77 -1.29 5.43
CA LEU A 106 -3.59 -0.16 4.98
C LEU A 106 -3.06 1.16 5.55
N LYS A 107 -2.71 1.18 6.84
CA LYS A 107 -2.18 2.37 7.49
C LYS A 107 -0.88 2.84 6.85
N LYS A 108 0.05 1.92 6.56
CA LYS A 108 1.28 2.23 5.82
C LYS A 108 0.99 2.75 4.43
N PHE A 109 0.05 2.15 3.70
CA PHE A 109 -0.37 2.65 2.39
C PHE A 109 -0.95 4.07 2.46
N MET A 110 -1.83 4.36 3.42
CA MET A 110 -2.37 5.72 3.62
C MET A 110 -1.28 6.73 4.01
N ASN A 111 -0.29 6.31 4.79
CA ASN A 111 0.87 7.16 5.12
C ASN A 111 1.74 7.44 3.90
N LEU A 112 1.91 6.47 3.00
CA LEU A 112 2.59 6.66 1.72
C LEU A 112 1.84 7.71 0.86
N LEU A 113 0.50 7.64 0.78
CA LEU A 113 -0.29 8.64 0.07
C LEU A 113 -0.15 10.03 0.69
N ASP A 114 -0.16 10.14 2.02
CA ASP A 114 0.07 11.42 2.71
C ASP A 114 1.47 11.97 2.43
N PHE A 115 2.49 11.12 2.47
CA PHE A 115 3.87 11.49 2.15
C PHE A 115 3.97 12.04 0.73
N LEU A 116 3.44 11.32 -0.27
CA LEU A 116 3.49 11.75 -1.66
C LEU A 116 2.74 13.08 -1.84
N ALA A 117 1.51 13.18 -1.34
CA ALA A 117 0.71 14.41 -1.42
C ALA A 117 1.41 15.61 -0.76
N LYS A 118 2.04 15.42 0.41
CA LYS A 118 2.79 16.46 1.11
C LYS A 118 3.97 16.98 0.28
N ASN A 119 4.69 16.09 -0.39
CA ASN A 119 5.91 16.41 -1.14
C ASN A 119 5.66 16.87 -2.59
N MET A 120 4.40 16.90 -3.07
CA MET A 120 4.09 17.49 -4.37
C MET A 120 4.34 19.01 -4.39
N GLU A 121 5.05 19.46 -5.42
CA GLU A 121 5.13 20.87 -5.81
C GLU A 121 3.81 21.36 -6.44
N GLU A 122 3.31 22.52 -6.01
CA GLU A 122 1.97 23.01 -6.36
C GLU A 122 1.79 23.36 -7.84
N ASN A 123 2.87 23.82 -8.49
CA ASN A 123 2.88 24.23 -9.89
C ASN A 123 3.37 23.11 -10.83
N ASN A 124 3.48 21.89 -10.34
CA ASN A 124 3.99 20.74 -11.10
C ASN A 124 2.83 19.79 -11.44
N GLU A 125 2.22 19.98 -12.60
CA GLU A 125 1.13 19.13 -13.08
C GLU A 125 1.57 17.68 -13.30
N GLN A 126 2.86 17.44 -13.59
CA GLN A 126 3.38 16.09 -13.77
C GLN A 126 3.30 15.28 -12.48
N HIS A 127 3.49 15.90 -11.31
CA HIS A 127 3.26 15.24 -10.02
C HIS A 127 1.82 14.73 -9.87
N LEU A 128 0.83 15.53 -10.30
CA LEU A 128 -0.58 15.12 -10.27
C LEU A 128 -0.81 13.92 -11.21
N VAL A 129 -0.31 14.00 -12.44
CA VAL A 129 -0.41 12.92 -13.43
C VAL A 129 0.20 11.63 -12.89
N ASN A 130 1.44 11.69 -12.39
CA ASN A 130 2.15 10.52 -11.91
C ASN A 130 1.48 9.91 -10.66
N PHE A 131 0.95 10.73 -9.76
CA PHE A 131 0.21 10.24 -8.61
C PHE A 131 -1.11 9.57 -8.98
N LYS A 132 -1.83 10.10 -9.98
CA LYS A 132 -3.04 9.45 -10.52
C LYS A 132 -2.70 8.10 -11.15
N GLN A 133 -1.63 8.04 -11.94
CA GLN A 133 -1.13 6.78 -12.52
C GLN A 133 -0.73 5.77 -11.45
N PHE A 134 -0.05 6.20 -10.39
CA PHE A 134 0.25 5.36 -9.23
C PHE A 134 -1.00 4.78 -8.59
N MET A 135 -2.00 5.62 -8.30
CA MET A 135 -3.24 5.16 -7.70
C MET A 135 -4.03 4.22 -8.61
N GLU A 136 -4.02 4.47 -9.93
CA GLU A 136 -4.62 3.58 -10.92
C GLU A 136 -3.92 2.21 -10.95
N ALA A 137 -2.58 2.18 -11.02
CA ALA A 137 -1.80 0.95 -11.03
C ALA A 137 -2.05 0.11 -9.76
N ILE A 138 -2.05 0.73 -8.58
CA ILE A 138 -2.33 0.02 -7.32
C ILE A 138 -3.74 -0.57 -7.31
N VAL A 139 -4.76 0.17 -7.75
CA VAL A 139 -6.14 -0.34 -7.81
C VAL A 139 -6.27 -1.46 -8.84
N ALA A 140 -5.68 -1.30 -10.02
CA ALA A 140 -5.71 -2.30 -11.09
C ALA A 140 -5.03 -3.60 -10.65
N TYR A 141 -3.79 -3.53 -10.17
CA TYR A 141 -3.07 -4.71 -9.71
C TYR A 141 -3.71 -5.32 -8.47
N ARG A 142 -4.24 -4.51 -7.54
CA ARG A 142 -4.95 -5.06 -6.39
C ARG A 142 -6.20 -5.83 -6.80
N LYS A 143 -6.94 -5.36 -7.82
CA LYS A 143 -8.08 -6.08 -8.39
C LYS A 143 -7.63 -7.33 -9.16
N TYR A 144 -6.49 -7.29 -9.83
CA TYR A 144 -5.91 -8.44 -10.54
C TYR A 144 -5.51 -9.58 -9.59
N VAL A 145 -4.76 -9.28 -8.52
CA VAL A 145 -4.32 -10.30 -7.55
C VAL A 145 -5.41 -10.73 -6.58
N GLY A 146 -6.43 -9.89 -6.43
CA GLY A 146 -7.59 -10.11 -5.57
C GLY A 146 -8.70 -10.86 -6.26
N LYS A 147 -9.16 -11.96 -5.66
CA LYS A 147 -10.46 -12.57 -6.02
C LYS A 147 -11.63 -11.87 -5.33
N ASP A 148 -11.48 -10.57 -5.06
CA ASP A 148 -12.51 -9.77 -4.41
C ASP A 148 -13.64 -9.57 -5.44
N ASN A 149 -14.73 -10.36 -5.34
CA ASN A 149 -15.93 -10.19 -6.15
C ASN A 149 -16.61 -8.86 -5.82
#